data_AF-A0A540WL67-F1
#
_entry.id   AF-A0A540WL67-F1
#
_cell.length_a   1.000
_cell.length_b   1.000
_cell.length_c   1.000
_cell.angle_alpha   90.00
_cell.angle_beta   90.00
_cell.angle_gamma   90.00
#
_symmetry.space_group_name_H-M   'P 1'
#
loop_
_entity.id
_entity.type
_entity.pdbx_description
1 polymer ?
#
loop_
_entity_poly.entity_id
_entity_poly.type
_entity_poly.pdbx_seq_one_letter_code
_entity_poly.pdbx_strand_id
1 'polypeptide(L)'
;MSATAIPFHVIPMKVIDFSNAKLSLDLGKSRYGTAQPQLDIFLPPSATHRQMSALLHAFAASLELSTPASERWIVQSERLSEPNHGRIYLELAEGDHAEAMRGMMLLNTLLG
;
A
#
# COMPACT_ATOMS: atom_id res chain seq x y z
N MET A 1 -40.08 -24.31 -5.10
CA MET A 1 -39.13 -23.25 -4.70
C MET A 1 -38.01 -23.23 -5.73
N SER A 2 -37.89 -22.15 -6.51
CA SER A 2 -36.86 -22.03 -7.56
C SER A 2 -35.56 -21.61 -6.89
N ALA A 3 -34.51 -22.43 -7.02
CA ALA A 3 -33.18 -22.08 -6.53
C ALA A 3 -32.57 -21.06 -7.50
N THR A 4 -32.51 -19.80 -7.10
CA THR A 4 -31.81 -18.76 -7.85
C THR A 4 -30.32 -19.09 -7.82
N ALA A 5 -29.78 -19.53 -8.96
CA ALA A 5 -28.34 -19.80 -9.09
C ALA A 5 -27.57 -18.50 -8.90
N ILE A 6 -26.68 -18.45 -7.90
CA ILE A 6 -25.74 -17.34 -7.71
C ILE A 6 -24.76 -17.38 -8.90
N PRO A 7 -24.64 -16.32 -9.70
CA PRO A 7 -23.70 -16.31 -10.81
C PRO A 7 -22.26 -16.29 -10.27
N PHE A 8 -21.51 -17.36 -10.54
CA PHE A 8 -20.08 -17.42 -10.25
C PHE A 8 -19.30 -16.78 -11.40
N HIS A 9 -18.35 -15.92 -11.06
CA HIS A 9 -17.50 -15.23 -12.04
C HIS A 9 -16.06 -15.69 -11.83
N VAL A 10 -15.47 -16.29 -12.86
CA VAL A 10 -14.05 -16.65 -12.85
C VAL A 10 -13.27 -15.46 -13.41
N ILE A 11 -12.45 -14.83 -12.58
CA ILE A 11 -11.58 -13.72 -13.00
C ILE A 11 -10.17 -14.29 -13.17
N PRO A 12 -9.64 -14.39 -14.42
CA PRO A 12 -8.26 -14.79 -14.62
C PRO A 12 -7.34 -13.72 -14.06
N MET A 13 -6.46 -14.11 -13.12
CA MET A 13 -5.48 -13.21 -12.50
C MET A 13 -4.07 -13.55 -12.95
N LYS A 14 -3.31 -12.52 -13.35
CA LYS A 14 -1.88 -12.66 -13.59
C LYS A 14 -1.14 -12.51 -12.26
N VAL A 15 -0.50 -13.59 -11.81
CA VAL A 15 0.38 -13.56 -10.65
C VAL A 15 1.77 -13.11 -11.11
N ILE A 16 2.31 -12.08 -10.47
CA ILE A 16 3.67 -11.61 -10.67
C ILE A 16 4.36 -11.67 -9.33
N ASP A 17 5.53 -12.29 -9.30
CA ASP A 17 6.36 -12.32 -8.11
C ASP A 17 7.14 -11.00 -7.99
N PHE A 18 6.99 -10.36 -6.84
CA PHE A 18 7.70 -9.14 -6.46
C PHE A 18 8.64 -9.39 -5.26
N SER A 19 9.00 -10.64 -4.98
CA SER A 19 9.94 -11.03 -3.90
C SER A 19 11.27 -10.30 -3.95
N ASN A 20 11.72 -9.88 -5.14
CA ASN A 20 12.94 -9.10 -5.34
C ASN A 20 12.75 -7.58 -5.16
N ALA A 21 11.57 -7.12 -4.73
CA ALA A 21 11.34 -5.73 -4.38
C ALA A 21 12.11 -5.40 -3.10
N LYS A 22 12.82 -4.26 -3.10
CA LYS A 22 13.39 -3.70 -1.88
C LYS A 22 12.37 -2.76 -1.28
N LEU A 23 12.06 -2.97 -0.01
CA LEU A 23 11.13 -2.16 0.76
C LEU A 23 11.90 -1.38 1.83
N SER A 24 11.53 -0.12 2.03
CA SER A 24 12.13 0.74 3.05
C SER A 24 11.04 1.49 3.79
N LEU A 25 10.85 1.15 5.07
CA LEU A 25 9.87 1.78 5.95
C LEU A 25 10.54 2.93 6.70
N ASP A 26 9.92 4.11 6.66
CA ASP A 26 10.40 5.31 7.34
C ASP A 26 9.24 6.12 7.93
N LEU A 27 9.55 6.89 8.98
CA LEU A 27 8.65 7.91 9.50
C LEU A 27 9.04 9.27 8.94
N GLY A 28 8.51 9.56 7.76
CA GLY A 28 8.68 10.83 7.08
C GLY A 28 7.84 11.96 7.70
N LYS A 29 7.81 13.08 6.98
CA LYS A 29 6.95 14.23 7.31
C LYS A 29 6.02 14.54 6.16
N SER A 30 4.78 14.86 6.48
CA SER A 30 3.82 15.38 5.52
C SER A 30 4.21 16.80 5.07
N ARG A 31 3.56 17.31 4.02
CA ARG A 31 3.69 18.71 3.58
C ARG A 31 3.34 19.75 4.67
N TYR A 32 2.65 19.32 5.72
CA TYR A 32 2.27 20.16 6.87
C TYR A 32 3.20 19.98 8.08
N GLY A 33 4.26 19.17 7.94
CA GLY A 33 5.24 18.92 9.00
C GLY A 33 4.82 17.89 10.05
N THR A 34 3.63 17.28 9.91
CA THR A 34 3.18 16.18 10.78
C THR A 34 3.90 14.88 10.45
N ALA A 35 4.03 13.99 11.43
CA ALA A 35 4.61 12.67 11.23
C ALA A 35 3.79 11.89 10.20
N GLN A 36 4.47 11.18 9.29
CA GLN A 36 3.82 10.45 8.22
C GLN A 36 4.48 9.08 8.05
N PRO A 37 3.78 7.97 8.31
CA PRO A 37 4.28 6.64 7.98
C PRO A 37 4.40 6.48 6.47
N GLN A 38 5.56 6.05 5.98
CA GLN A 38 5.84 5.89 4.55
C GLN A 38 6.61 4.60 4.27
N LEU A 39 6.26 3.95 3.17
CA LEU A 39 6.94 2.77 2.63
C LEU A 39 7.42 3.07 1.22
N ASP A 40 8.73 3.19 1.05
CA ASP A 40 9.37 3.25 -0.27
C ASP A 40 9.56 1.85 -0.84
N ILE A 41 9.24 1.70 -2.12
CA ILE A 41 9.21 0.43 -2.84
C ILE A 41 10.07 0.58 -4.09
N PHE A 42 11.10 -0.26 -4.17
CA PHE A 42 12.01 -0.33 -5.31
C PHE A 42 11.89 -1.67 -5.99
N LEU A 43 11.42 -1.66 -7.24
CA LEU A 43 11.46 -2.83 -8.10
C LEU A 43 12.82 -2.96 -8.80
N PRO A 44 13.16 -4.16 -9.31
CA PRO A 44 14.34 -4.33 -10.17
C PRO A 44 14.34 -3.34 -11.35
N PRO A 45 15.50 -2.88 -11.84
CA PRO A 45 15.57 -1.91 -12.94
C PRO A 45 14.88 -2.33 -14.23
N SER A 46 14.70 -3.65 -14.44
CA SER A 46 13.97 -4.21 -15.59
C SER A 46 12.45 -4.12 -15.45
N ALA A 47 11.93 -3.71 -14.28
CA ALA A 47 10.50 -3.61 -14.05
C ALA A 47 9.90 -2.41 -14.81
N THR A 48 8.71 -2.64 -15.35
CA THR A 48 7.96 -1.61 -16.07
C THR A 48 7.15 -0.73 -15.11
N HIS A 49 6.79 0.47 -15.55
CA HIS A 49 5.88 1.34 -14.80
C HIS A 49 4.53 0.68 -14.47
N ARG A 50 4.06 -0.26 -15.32
CA ARG A 50 2.81 -1.00 -15.10
C ARG A 50 2.94 -1.99 -13.96
N GLN A 51 4.11 -2.64 -13.84
CA GLN A 51 4.40 -3.52 -12.71
C GLN A 51 4.45 -2.73 -11.39
N MET A 52 5.10 -1.56 -11.38
CA MET A 52 5.06 -0.67 -10.21
C MET A 52 3.64 -0.25 -9.87
N SER A 53 2.87 0.24 -10.85
CA SER A 53 1.47 0.64 -10.64
C SER A 53 0.62 -0.49 -10.08
N ALA A 54 0.76 -1.71 -10.62
CA ALA A 54 0.00 -2.87 -10.16
C ALA A 54 0.37 -3.25 -8.72
N LEU A 55 1.65 -3.22 -8.37
CA LEU A 55 2.11 -3.50 -7.00
C LEU A 55 1.57 -2.46 -6.01
N LEU A 56 1.63 -1.17 -6.35
CA LEU A 56 1.07 -0.11 -5.51
C LEU A 56 -0.42 -0.31 -5.26
N HIS A 57 -1.20 -0.68 -6.28
CA HIS A 57 -2.62 -1.00 -6.09
C HIS A 57 -2.84 -2.23 -5.20
N ALA A 58 -2.04 -3.28 -5.36
CA ALA A 58 -2.15 -4.49 -4.56
C ALA A 58 -1.85 -4.22 -3.08
N PHE A 59 -0.77 -3.50 -2.79
CA PHE A 59 -0.42 -3.10 -1.43
C PHE A 59 -1.43 -2.13 -0.83
N ALA A 60 -1.87 -1.11 -1.59
CA ALA A 60 -2.90 -0.18 -1.12
C ALA A 60 -4.18 -0.92 -0.76
N ALA A 61 -4.67 -1.82 -1.62
CA ALA A 61 -5.85 -2.63 -1.32
C ALA A 61 -5.65 -3.52 -0.08
N SER A 62 -4.48 -4.15 0.07
CA SER A 62 -4.18 -4.96 1.25
C SER A 62 -4.19 -4.14 2.54
N LEU A 63 -3.62 -2.93 2.51
CA LEU A 63 -3.58 -2.02 3.66
C LEU A 63 -4.96 -1.46 4.00
N GLU A 64 -5.76 -1.09 3.00
CA GLU A 64 -7.14 -0.64 3.18
C GLU A 64 -7.97 -1.74 3.88
N LEU A 65 -7.86 -2.99 3.42
CA LEU A 65 -8.56 -4.13 4.02
C LEU A 65 -8.03 -4.52 5.41
N SER A 66 -6.78 -4.17 5.71
CA SER A 66 -6.15 -4.43 7.02
C SER A 66 -6.31 -3.27 8.00
N THR A 67 -6.81 -2.12 7.54
CA THR A 67 -6.99 -0.93 8.37
C THR A 67 -8.20 -1.16 9.29
N PRO A 68 -8.02 -1.09 10.63
CA PRO A 68 -9.14 -1.19 11.56
C PRO A 68 -10.15 -0.06 11.34
N ALA A 69 -11.45 -0.35 11.46
CA ALA A 69 -12.51 0.66 11.29
C ALA A 69 -12.44 1.83 12.29
N SER A 70 -11.67 1.70 13.38
CA SER A 70 -11.40 2.77 14.34
C SER A 70 -10.36 3.78 13.84
N GLU A 71 -9.52 3.40 12.89
CA GLU A 71 -8.49 4.25 12.29
C GLU A 71 -9.07 4.98 11.09
N ARG A 72 -8.66 6.22 10.90
CA ARG A 72 -9.23 7.13 9.88
C ARG A 72 -8.18 7.67 8.90
N TRP A 73 -6.97 7.13 8.93
CA TRP A 73 -5.95 7.49 7.96
C TRP A 73 -6.37 7.05 6.55
N ILE A 74 -5.89 7.79 5.56
CA ILE A 74 -6.12 7.47 4.14
C ILE A 74 -4.86 6.82 3.60
N VAL A 75 -5.01 5.65 2.94
CA VAL A 75 -3.89 5.01 2.26
C VAL A 75 -3.67 5.72 0.92
N GLN A 76 -2.52 6.35 0.78
CA GLN A 76 -2.11 6.99 -0.47
C GLN A 76 -0.99 6.21 -1.12
N SER A 77 -0.94 6.27 -2.45
CA SER A 77 0.16 5.71 -3.23
C SER A 77 0.59 6.69 -4.31
N GLU A 78 1.89 6.83 -4.51
CA GLU A 78 2.45 7.64 -5.57
C GLU A 78 3.57 6.90 -6.30
N ARG A 79 3.71 7.21 -7.60
CA ARG A 79 4.88 6.82 -8.38
C ARG A 79 5.86 7.96 -8.34
N LEU A 80 7.12 7.65 -8.06
CA LEU A 80 8.19 8.63 -7.98
C LEU A 80 8.87 8.78 -9.35
N SER A 81 9.87 9.65 -9.42
CA SER A 81 10.56 10.01 -10.67
C SER A 81 11.13 8.81 -11.40
N GLU A 82 11.69 7.85 -10.67
CA GLU A 82 12.25 6.63 -11.25
C GLU A 82 11.13 5.61 -11.55
N PRO A 83 11.09 4.99 -12.75
CA PRO A 83 10.01 4.07 -13.14
C PRO A 83 9.83 2.84 -12.22
N ASN A 84 10.90 2.46 -11.53
CA ASN A 84 10.95 1.34 -10.60
C ASN A 84 10.85 1.78 -9.13
N HIS A 85 10.48 3.04 -8.87
CA HIS A 85 10.36 3.60 -7.52
C HIS A 85 8.93 4.11 -7.28
N GLY A 86 8.32 3.65 -6.21
CA GLY A 86 7.00 4.07 -5.77
C GLY A 86 6.95 4.16 -4.26
N ARG A 87 5.91 4.81 -3.76
CA ARG A 87 5.71 5.03 -2.34
C ARG A 87 4.27 4.79 -1.96
N ILE A 88 4.07 4.20 -0.79
CA ILE A 88 2.80 4.20 -0.07
C ILE A 88 2.98 5.02 1.20
N TYR A 89 2.01 5.85 1.53
CA TYR A 89 2.03 6.60 2.77
C TYR A 89 0.64 6.73 3.37
N LEU A 90 0.59 6.91 4.68
CA LEU A 90 -0.66 7.08 5.41
C LEU A 90 -0.87 8.57 5.68
N GLU A 91 -1.91 9.15 5.11
CA GLU A 91 -2.38 10.48 5.52
C GLU A 91 -3.15 10.34 6.82
N LEU A 92 -2.49 10.66 7.94
CA LEU A 92 -3.05 10.58 9.28
C LEU A 92 -4.18 11.59 9.48
N ALA A 93 -5.19 11.21 10.27
CA ALA A 93 -6.34 12.05 10.54
C ALA A 93 -6.03 13.09 11.64
N GLU A 94 -5.46 12.65 12.76
CA GLU A 94 -5.11 13.50 13.90
C GLU A 94 -3.64 13.96 13.81
N GLY A 95 -2.77 13.13 13.20
CA GLY A 95 -1.36 13.44 12.99
C GLY A 95 -0.51 13.38 14.26
N ASP A 96 -1.05 12.80 15.33
CA ASP A 96 -0.33 12.59 16.58
C ASP A 96 0.66 11.43 16.48
N HIS A 97 1.60 11.38 17.42
CA HIS A 97 2.66 10.37 17.42
C HIS A 97 2.11 8.95 17.63
N ALA A 98 1.05 8.78 18.41
CA ALA A 98 0.49 7.46 18.67
C ALA A 98 -0.21 6.90 17.43
N GLU A 99 -0.96 7.73 16.70
CA GLU A 99 -1.54 7.40 15.40
C GLU A 99 -0.44 7.04 14.40
N ALA A 100 0.62 7.84 14.33
CA ALA A 100 1.77 7.56 13.47
C ALA A 100 2.41 6.20 13.75
N MET A 101 2.60 5.82 15.02
CA MET A 101 3.18 4.52 15.38
C MET A 101 2.27 3.34 15.02
N ARG A 102 0.95 3.48 15.18
CA ARG A 102 0.00 2.46 14.72
C ARG A 102 0.02 2.33 13.20
N GLY A 103 0.12 3.45 12.47
CA GLY A 103 0.31 3.45 11.02
C GLY A 103 1.62 2.79 10.58
N MET A 104 2.73 3.04 11.29
CA MET A 104 4.01 2.35 11.04
C MET A 104 3.88 0.84 11.23
N MET A 105 3.18 0.39 12.28
CA MET A 105 2.91 -1.03 12.50
C MET A 105 2.11 -1.64 11.35
N LEU A 106 1.10 -0.92 10.82
CA LEU A 106 0.33 -1.39 9.66
C LEU A 106 1.22 -1.56 8.43
N LEU A 107 2.05 -0.56 8.09
CA LEU A 107 2.97 -0.65 6.94
C LEU A 107 4.02 -1.75 7.12
N ASN A 108 4.47 -2.00 8.35
CA ASN A 108 5.42 -3.06 8.66
C ASN A 108 4.89 -4.46 8.30
N THR A 109 3.57 -4.66 8.22
CA THR A 109 2.98 -5.95 7.81
C THR A 109 3.30 -6.32 6.35
N LEU A 110 3.70 -5.34 5.51
CA LEU A 110 4.12 -5.57 4.13
C LEU A 110 5.59 -6.01 4.02
N LEU A 111 6.37 -5.91 5.10
CA LEU A 111 7.79 -6.29 5.08
C LEU A 111 8.02 -7.80 5.27
N GLY A 112 6.99 -8.56 5.67
CA GLY A 112 7.10 -9.98 6.00
C GLY A 112 7.46 -10.23 7.45
#